data_AF-A0A3C0JLN9-F1
#
_entry.id   AF-A0A3C0JLN9-F1
#
_cell.length_a   1.000
_cell.length_b   1.000
_cell.length_c   1.000
_cell.angle_alpha   90.00
_cell.angle_beta   90.00
_cell.angle_gamma   90.00
#
_symmetry.space_group_name_H-M   'P 1'
#
loop_
_entity.id
_entity.type
_entity.pdbx_description
1 polymer ?
#
loop_
_entity_poly.entity_id
_entity_poly.type
_entity_poly.pdbx_seq_one_letter_code
_entity_poly.pdbx_strand_id
1 'polypeptide(L)'
;LSSRNTYLTEEQRRAAPVVYRALQLADRLWQEGTTDGNRLRSETRLVLASEALIERIDYVSVADAETLEELDTVKTRAMVSVAVQLGKPRLIDNIILE
;
A
#
# COMPACT_ATOMS: atom_id res chain seq x y z
N LEU A 1 -5.79 -14.61 -4.21
CA LEU A 1 -6.39 -13.91 -5.39
C LEU A 1 -7.76 -13.38 -5.00
N SER A 2 -7.99 -12.05 -5.10
CA SER A 2 -9.24 -11.41 -4.70
C SER A 2 -10.35 -11.62 -5.74
N SER A 3 -11.54 -12.07 -5.33
CA SER A 3 -12.71 -12.21 -6.20
C SER A 3 -13.15 -10.88 -6.85
N ARG A 4 -12.74 -9.75 -6.27
CA ARG A 4 -13.01 -8.41 -6.78
C ARG A 4 -12.19 -8.05 -8.02
N ASN A 5 -11.11 -8.81 -8.31
CA ASN A 5 -10.30 -8.61 -9.52
C ASN A 5 -11.04 -9.01 -10.80
N THR A 6 -12.14 -9.76 -10.69
CA THR A 6 -12.99 -10.13 -11.83
C THR A 6 -13.66 -8.90 -12.46
N TYR A 7 -13.81 -7.80 -11.72
CA TYR A 7 -14.41 -6.56 -12.23
C TYR A 7 -13.40 -5.63 -12.93
N LEU A 8 -12.10 -5.98 -12.93
CA LEU A 8 -11.08 -5.18 -13.58
C LEU A 8 -11.13 -5.41 -15.09
N THR A 9 -11.10 -4.31 -15.85
CA THR A 9 -10.78 -4.35 -17.28
C THR A 9 -9.36 -4.85 -17.50
N GLU A 10 -9.01 -5.20 -18.75
CA GLU A 10 -7.64 -5.63 -19.05
C GLU A 10 -6.60 -4.56 -18.71
N GLU A 11 -6.90 -3.29 -18.97
CA GLU A 11 -6.06 -2.15 -18.64
C GLU A 11 -5.90 -1.98 -17.13
N GLN A 12 -7.00 -2.04 -16.38
CA GLN A 12 -6.97 -1.98 -14.92
C GLN A 12 -6.22 -3.16 -14.32
N ARG A 13 -6.30 -4.35 -14.93
CA ARG A 13 -5.52 -5.52 -14.49
C ARG A 13 -4.02 -5.32 -14.69
N ARG A 14 -3.60 -4.58 -15.72
CA ARG A 14 -2.19 -4.20 -15.95
C ARG A 14 -1.71 -3.13 -14.97
N ALA A 15 -2.60 -2.26 -14.50
CA ALA A 15 -2.30 -1.22 -13.50
C ALA A 15 -2.31 -1.75 -12.05
N ALA A 16 -3.18 -2.70 -11.71
CA ALA A 16 -3.34 -3.24 -10.36
C ALA A 16 -2.02 -3.65 -9.64
N PRO A 17 -0.98 -4.18 -10.32
CA PRO A 17 0.31 -4.45 -9.70
C PRO A 17 1.01 -3.23 -9.07
N VAL A 18 0.64 -1.99 -9.40
CA VAL A 18 1.17 -0.80 -8.73
C VAL A 18 0.92 -0.82 -7.22
N VAL A 19 -0.19 -1.43 -6.77
CA VAL A 19 -0.53 -1.56 -5.35
C VAL A 19 0.53 -2.37 -4.63
N TYR A 20 0.86 -3.54 -5.18
CA TYR A 20 1.91 -4.39 -4.63
C TYR A 20 3.29 -3.73 -4.75
N ARG A 21 3.60 -3.05 -5.86
CA ARG A 21 4.86 -2.30 -6.01
C ARG A 21 5.04 -1.21 -4.97
N ALA A 22 3.95 -0.50 -4.61
CA ALA A 22 3.97 0.53 -3.58
C ALA A 22 4.28 -0.07 -2.20
N LEU A 23 3.67 -1.21 -1.86
CA LEU A 23 3.96 -1.94 -0.63
C LEU A 23 5.40 -2.46 -0.60
N GLN A 24 5.90 -3.04 -1.69
CA GLN A 24 7.29 -3.47 -1.80
C GLN A 24 8.30 -2.32 -1.66
N LEU A 25 7.93 -1.09 -2.05
CA LEU A 25 8.77 0.08 -1.77
C LEU A 25 8.86 0.35 -0.26
N ALA A 26 7.76 0.26 0.47
CA ALA A 26 7.75 0.44 1.92
C ALA A 26 8.65 -0.60 2.61
N ASP A 27 8.56 -1.86 2.20
CA ASP A 27 9.45 -2.93 2.68
C ASP A 27 10.92 -2.62 2.40
N ARG A 28 11.24 -2.24 1.15
CA ARG A 28 12.62 -1.89 0.80
C ARG A 28 13.16 -0.72 1.62
N LEU A 29 12.37 0.34 1.79
CA LEU A 29 12.77 1.49 2.60
C LEU A 29 13.01 1.10 4.06
N TRP A 30 12.20 0.19 4.60
CA TRP A 30 12.41 -0.39 5.93
C TRP A 30 13.72 -1.17 6.01
N GLN A 31 13.99 -2.06 5.05
CA GLN A 31 15.25 -2.81 4.97
C GLN A 31 16.48 -1.89 4.79
N GLU A 32 16.30 -0.73 4.18
CA GLU A 32 17.31 0.34 4.05
C GLU A 32 17.46 1.20 5.32
N GLY A 33 16.67 0.95 6.37
CA GLY A 33 16.75 1.60 7.68
C GLY A 33 15.78 2.77 7.88
N THR A 34 14.80 2.97 6.99
CA THR A 34 13.76 3.99 7.17
C THR A 34 12.75 3.53 8.22
N THR A 35 12.76 4.18 9.37
CA THR A 35 11.85 3.88 10.50
C THR A 35 10.71 4.89 10.65
N ASP A 36 10.77 6.02 9.94
CA ASP A 36 9.73 7.06 9.98
C ASP A 36 8.45 6.59 9.26
N GLY A 37 7.38 6.40 10.04
CA GLY A 37 6.08 5.95 9.54
C GLY A 37 5.45 6.93 8.55
N ASN A 38 5.64 8.24 8.75
CA ASN A 38 5.15 9.26 7.82
C ASN A 38 5.89 9.22 6.48
N ARG A 39 7.20 8.95 6.51
CA ARG A 39 7.99 8.75 5.29
C ARG A 39 7.52 7.51 4.54
N LEU A 40 7.36 6.37 5.22
CA LEU A 40 6.83 5.13 4.62
C LEU A 40 5.45 5.34 4.00
N ARG A 41 4.53 6.01 4.70
CA ARG A 41 3.19 6.38 4.17
C ARG A 41 3.30 7.24 2.92
N SER A 42 4.14 8.28 2.96
CA SER A 42 4.28 9.25 1.87
C SER A 42 4.87 8.62 0.61
N GLU A 43 5.95 7.85 0.73
CA GLU A 43 6.61 7.17 -0.40
C GLU A 43 5.69 6.12 -1.05
N THR A 44 4.98 5.34 -0.23
CA THR A 44 3.96 4.40 -0.70
C THR A 44 2.86 5.13 -1.48
N ARG A 45 2.38 6.26 -0.93
CA ARG A 45 1.34 7.09 -1.57
C ARG A 45 1.81 7.67 -2.90
N LEU A 46 3.07 8.08 -3.02
CA LEU A 46 3.66 8.60 -4.25
C LEU A 46 3.68 7.54 -5.36
N VAL A 47 4.05 6.30 -5.04
CA VAL A 47 4.03 5.20 -6.03
C VAL A 47 2.60 4.92 -6.51
N LEU A 48 1.63 4.89 -5.60
CA LEU A 48 0.23 4.72 -5.98
C LEU A 48 -0.26 5.87 -6.87
N ALA A 49 0.09 7.11 -6.53
CA ALA A 49 -0.28 8.29 -7.30
C ALA A 49 0.40 8.37 -8.68
N SER A 50 1.45 7.60 -8.92
CA SER A 50 2.11 7.53 -10.24
C SER A 50 1.30 6.78 -11.31
N GLU A 51 0.29 5.99 -10.89
CA GLU A 51 -0.59 5.25 -11.80
C GLU A 51 -1.87 6.03 -12.06
N ALA A 52 -2.05 6.49 -13.30
CA ALA A 52 -3.17 7.35 -13.68
C ALA A 52 -4.54 6.66 -13.57
N LEU A 53 -4.58 5.32 -13.61
CA LEU A 53 -5.82 4.57 -13.44
C LEU A 53 -6.28 4.45 -11.98
N ILE A 54 -5.45 4.81 -11.01
CA ILE A 54 -5.89 4.93 -9.62
C ILE A 54 -6.72 6.22 -9.48
N GLU A 55 -8.04 6.03 -9.37
CA GLU A 55 -8.99 7.15 -9.27
C GLU A 55 -8.94 7.81 -7.89
N ARG A 56 -8.65 7.03 -6.84
CA ARG A 56 -8.63 7.51 -5.47
C ARG A 56 -7.77 6.61 -4.58
N ILE A 57 -6.97 7.23 -3.72
CA ILE A 57 -6.29 6.56 -2.61
C ILE A 57 -7.13 6.83 -1.35
N ASP A 58 -7.85 5.82 -0.87
CA ASP A 58 -8.69 5.93 0.33
C ASP A 58 -7.80 6.09 1.58
N TYR A 59 -6.79 5.24 1.71
CA TYR A 59 -5.79 5.36 2.77
C TYR A 59 -4.47 4.66 2.41
N VAL A 60 -3.41 5.12 3.08
CA VAL A 60 -2.14 4.42 3.26
C VAL A 60 -1.84 4.51 4.76
N SER A 61 -1.67 3.37 5.42
CA SER A 61 -1.51 3.25 6.86
C SER A 61 -0.22 2.49 7.18
N VAL A 62 0.45 2.89 8.25
CA VAL A 62 1.58 2.18 8.85
C VAL A 62 1.25 2.03 10.32
N ALA A 63 0.87 0.82 10.71
CA ALA A 63 0.33 0.53 12.03
C ALA A 63 1.06 -0.64 12.69
N ASP A 64 0.92 -0.77 14.00
CA ASP A 64 1.35 -1.96 14.71
C ASP A 64 0.63 -3.20 14.15
N ALA A 65 1.38 -4.29 13.95
CA ALA A 65 0.87 -5.49 13.31
C ALA A 65 -0.13 -6.28 14.17
N GLU A 66 -0.18 -6.02 15.49
CA GLU A 66 -1.05 -6.68 16.45
C GLU A 66 -2.18 -5.75 16.92
N THR A 67 -1.86 -4.51 17.28
CA THR A 67 -2.85 -3.57 17.86
C THR A 67 -3.58 -2.75 16.81
N LEU A 68 -3.03 -2.66 15.58
CA LEU A 68 -3.51 -1.77 14.51
C LEU A 68 -3.46 -0.28 14.86
N GLU A 69 -2.70 0.10 15.89
CA GLU A 69 -2.46 1.50 16.23
C GLU A 69 -1.48 2.13 15.24
N GLU A 70 -1.78 3.34 14.75
CA GLU A 70 -0.90 4.05 13.82
C GLU A 70 0.45 4.35 14.48
N LEU A 71 1.52 4.10 13.73
CA LEU A 71 2.88 4.32 14.18
C LEU A 71 3.48 5.56 13.47
N ASP A 72 4.03 6.47 14.26
CA ASP A 72 4.93 7.51 13.75
C ASP A 72 6.35 6.99 13.53
N THR A 73 6.75 5.96 14.28
CA THR A 73 8.07 5.32 14.15
C THR A 73 7.93 3.82 14.29
N VAL A 74 8.41 3.09 13.28
CA VAL A 74 8.49 1.63 13.25
C VAL A 74 9.77 1.18 13.96
N LYS A 75 9.63 0.29 14.95
CA LYS A 75 10.78 -0.19 15.76
C LYS A 75 11.20 -1.61 15.42
N THR A 76 10.23 -2.49 15.22
CA THR A 76 10.47 -3.93 15.07
C THR A 76 9.57 -4.50 14.00
N ARG A 77 8.26 -4.33 14.17
CA ARG A 77 7.25 -4.92 13.31
C ARG A 77 6.14 -3.92 13.06
N ALA A 78 5.70 -3.81 11.81
CA ALA A 78 4.57 -2.97 11.45
C ALA A 78 3.82 -3.57 10.25
N MET A 79 2.54 -3.26 10.14
CA MET A 79 1.73 -3.52 8.97
C MET A 79 1.60 -2.26 8.13
N VAL A 80 2.04 -2.33 6.87
CA VAL A 80 1.71 -1.31 5.88
C VAL A 80 0.48 -1.77 5.13
N SER A 81 -0.57 -0.96 5.12
CA SER A 81 -1.82 -1.30 4.44
C SER A 81 -2.32 -0.17 3.56
N VAL A 82 -2.97 -0.54 2.46
CA VAL A 82 -3.46 0.41 1.46
C VAL A 82 -4.87 0.05 1.02
N ALA A 83 -5.63 1.09 0.66
CA ALA A 83 -6.89 0.93 -0.04
C ALA A 83 -6.99 1.95 -1.18
N VAL A 84 -7.27 1.47 -2.39
CA VAL A 84 -7.38 2.31 -3.59
C VAL A 84 -8.60 1.94 -4.42
N GLN A 85 -9.18 2.94 -5.09
CA GLN A 85 -10.21 2.77 -6.10
C GLN A 85 -9.57 2.60 -7.48
N LEU A 86 -9.86 1.49 -8.15
CA LEU A 86 -9.38 1.21 -9.51
C LEU A 86 -10.57 0.75 -10.36
N GLY A 87 -11.21 1.69 -11.06
CA GLY A 87 -12.48 1.41 -11.72
C GLY A 87 -13.59 1.13 -10.72
N LYS A 88 -14.39 0.08 -10.97
CA LYS A 88 -15.47 -0.34 -10.08
C LYS A 88 -15.00 -0.95 -8.74
N PRO A 89 -13.99 -1.85 -8.70
CA PRO A 89 -13.56 -2.43 -7.44
C PRO A 89 -12.67 -1.50 -6.61
N ARG A 90 -12.83 -1.62 -5.29
CA ARG A 90 -11.86 -1.14 -4.30
C ARG A 90 -10.84 -2.24 -4.04
N LEU A 91 -9.58 -1.97 -4.32
CA LEU A 91 -8.46 -2.85 -4.03
C LEU A 91 -7.94 -2.53 -2.62
N ILE A 92 -7.68 -3.58 -1.86
CA ILE A 92 -7.02 -3.52 -0.56
C ILE A 92 -5.87 -4.51 -0.58
N ASP A 93 -4.76 -4.11 0.02
CA ASP A 93 -3.60 -4.98 0.17
C ASP A 93 -2.77 -4.50 1.35
N ASN A 94 -1.91 -5.37 1.89
CA ASN A 94 -1.05 -5.07 3.01
C ASN A 94 0.20 -5.95 3.01
N ILE A 95 1.25 -5.49 3.67
CA ILE A 95 2.45 -6.27 3.98
C ILE A 95 2.84 -6.09 5.45
N ILE A 96 3.61 -7.05 5.97
CA ILE A 96 4.26 -6.94 7.27
C ILE A 96 5.72 -6.58 7.03
N LEU A 97 6.20 -5.57 7.75
CA LEU A 97 7.61 -5.20 7.87
C LEU A 97 8.18 -5.99 9.04
N GLU A 98 9.28 -6.71 8.81
CA GLU A 98 10.02 -7.49 9.81
C GLU A 98 11.51 -7.58 9.48
#